data_AF-A0A8X6II50-F1
#
_entry.id   AF-A0A8X6II50-F1
#
_cell.length_a   1.000
_cell.length_b   1.000
_cell.length_c   1.000
_cell.angle_alpha   90.00
_cell.angle_beta   90.00
_cell.angle_gamma   90.00
#
_symmetry.space_group_name_H-M   'P 1'
#
loop_
_entity.id
_entity.type
_entity.pdbx_description
1 polymer ?
#
loop_
_entity_poly.entity_id
_entity_poly.type
_entity_poly.pdbx_seq_one_letter_code
_entity_poly.pdbx_strand_id
1 'polypeptide(L)'
;MKSEQREEWEKAMSSEIETMHNRGVWHLEKLPEDEPELYLRRNVFYDKQDEMRICDMKILELLYEEAKYNILKGRYPCDIQDCDVLAGIQARLELGPFNPQTHTAEFFRSKITDYLPEYACKNRWSFLSVSAKPGPEHRLLDRYRNIPTNTVRYKLLRKYLEFCWALPYYGSAFFHGQIEKPAKGLALLLDHHDKKVLIGINREGVHIIDAADHCLLLSMKFRNLSWDYASFKQENPDCLPCLFIQFKIPGQRGRDSKLMQIFSHQANMMDKLISKFVEELKQRPSWCEDQVDNFISIPHEDDDVFPITTKRLSSEAYLEEKLKRLSLTTFNESGKPVQASRSWSFKK
;
A
#
# COMPACT_ATOMS: atom_id res chain seq x y z
N MET A 1 -11.11 21.34 -3.20
CA MET A 1 -12.56 21.21 -3.51
C MET A 1 -13.32 22.34 -2.80
N LYS A 2 -14.25 23.03 -3.47
CA LYS A 2 -15.01 24.14 -2.84
C LYS A 2 -15.90 23.58 -1.71
N SER A 3 -16.08 24.35 -0.64
CA SER A 3 -16.78 23.94 0.59
C SER A 3 -18.21 23.44 0.35
N GLU A 4 -18.96 24.09 -0.54
CA GLU A 4 -20.33 23.68 -0.89
C GLU A 4 -20.40 22.31 -1.55
N GLN A 5 -19.44 22.00 -2.44
CA GLN A 5 -19.38 20.68 -3.05
C GLN A 5 -19.20 19.62 -1.98
N ARG A 6 -18.28 19.84 -1.03
CA ARG A 6 -18.01 18.90 0.08
C ARG A 6 -19.25 18.60 0.91
N GLU A 7 -20.09 19.58 1.18
CA GLU A 7 -21.31 19.39 1.98
C GLU A 7 -22.38 18.58 1.22
N GLU A 8 -22.53 18.80 -0.08
CA GLU A 8 -23.38 17.98 -0.93
C GLU A 8 -22.86 16.53 -1.04
N TRP A 9 -21.54 16.34 -1.09
CA TRP A 9 -20.89 15.03 -1.06
C TRP A 9 -21.15 14.27 0.25
N GLU A 10 -21.01 14.95 1.40
CA GLU A 10 -21.26 14.35 2.72
C GLU A 10 -22.71 13.86 2.84
N LYS A 11 -23.69 14.64 2.37
CA LYS A 11 -25.12 14.24 2.36
C LYS A 11 -25.40 13.02 1.46
N ALA A 12 -24.82 12.98 0.26
CA ALA A 12 -25.02 11.86 -0.66
C ALA A 12 -24.41 10.56 -0.13
N MET A 13 -23.24 10.66 0.51
CA MET A 13 -22.56 9.53 1.15
C MET A 13 -23.38 8.98 2.32
N SER A 14 -23.88 9.83 3.23
CA SER A 14 -24.70 9.37 4.36
C SER A 14 -25.97 8.63 3.92
N SER A 15 -26.61 9.06 2.81
CA SER A 15 -27.81 8.39 2.27
C SER A 15 -27.53 6.99 1.69
N GLU A 16 -26.36 6.78 1.07
CA GLU A 16 -25.97 5.47 0.57
C GLU A 16 -25.62 4.51 1.72
N ILE A 17 -24.94 5.01 2.75
CA ILE A 17 -24.62 4.25 3.98
C ILE A 17 -25.89 3.63 4.57
N GLU A 18 -26.96 4.43 4.68
CA GLU A 18 -28.26 3.99 5.20
C GLU A 18 -28.93 2.94 4.30
N THR A 19 -28.77 3.05 2.98
CA THR A 19 -29.33 2.09 2.01
C THR A 19 -28.58 0.75 2.02
N MET A 20 -27.26 0.78 2.19
CA MET A 20 -26.40 -0.42 2.22
C MET A 20 -26.48 -1.17 3.56
N HIS A 21 -26.79 -0.47 4.66
CA HIS A 21 -27.05 -1.07 5.99
C HIS A 21 -28.10 -2.18 5.94
N ASN A 22 -29.12 -2.03 5.10
CA ASN A 22 -30.24 -2.96 5.00
C ASN A 22 -29.93 -4.29 4.27
N ARG A 23 -28.67 -4.53 3.81
CA ARG A 23 -28.36 -5.57 2.82
C ARG A 23 -27.44 -6.73 3.24
N GLY A 24 -26.86 -6.80 4.44
CA GLY A 24 -25.90 -7.90 4.67
C GLY A 24 -25.52 -8.23 6.11
N VAL A 25 -25.52 -9.53 6.38
CA VAL A 25 -24.90 -10.23 7.52
C VAL A 25 -23.48 -10.62 7.09
N TRP A 26 -22.46 -10.28 7.90
CA TRP A 26 -21.04 -10.52 7.57
C TRP A 26 -20.42 -11.44 8.61
N HIS A 27 -19.72 -12.49 8.18
CA HIS A 27 -19.05 -13.43 9.07
C HIS A 27 -17.53 -13.27 8.97
N LEU A 28 -16.88 -12.92 10.09
CA LEU A 28 -15.42 -12.98 10.24
C LEU A 28 -15.00 -13.88 11.39
N GLU A 29 -13.90 -14.58 11.16
CA GLU A 29 -13.14 -15.31 12.17
C GLU A 29 -12.62 -14.35 13.25
N LYS A 30 -12.87 -14.67 14.53
CA LYS A 30 -12.24 -14.02 15.68
C LYS A 30 -10.72 -14.07 15.51
N LEU A 31 -10.06 -12.92 15.66
CA LEU A 31 -8.60 -12.89 15.82
C LEU A 31 -8.24 -13.69 17.09
N PRO A 32 -7.23 -14.58 17.05
CA PRO A 32 -6.74 -15.24 18.26
C PRO A 32 -6.29 -14.19 19.28
N GLU A 33 -6.46 -14.48 20.56
CA GLU A 33 -5.94 -13.63 21.63
C GLU A 33 -4.42 -13.50 21.46
N ASP A 34 -3.94 -12.26 21.31
CA ASP A 34 -2.53 -11.94 21.06
C ASP A 34 -1.95 -11.24 22.29
N GLU A 35 -0.67 -11.48 22.59
CA GLU A 35 0.03 -10.86 23.72
C GLU A 35 0.64 -9.52 23.27
N PRO A 36 0.25 -8.38 23.86
CA PRO A 36 0.72 -7.08 23.40
C PRO A 36 2.19 -6.86 23.78
N GLU A 37 3.00 -6.48 22.78
CA GLU A 37 4.41 -6.14 22.95
C GLU A 37 4.68 -4.65 22.70
N LEU A 38 5.69 -4.09 23.39
CA LEU A 38 6.13 -2.71 23.21
C LEU A 38 7.27 -2.61 22.19
N TYR A 39 7.08 -1.75 21.19
CA TYR A 39 8.06 -1.53 20.12
C TYR A 39 8.45 -0.05 20.03
N LEU A 40 9.75 0.21 19.85
CA LEU A 40 10.23 1.50 19.36
C LEU A 40 10.08 1.54 17.84
N ARG A 41 9.33 2.51 17.32
CA ARG A 41 9.00 2.65 15.90
C ARG A 41 9.02 4.10 15.44
N ARG A 42 9.09 4.30 14.12
CA ARG A 42 8.89 5.58 13.46
C ARG A 42 7.57 6.20 13.91
N ASN A 43 7.62 7.44 14.37
CA ASN A 43 6.41 8.20 14.66
C ASN A 43 5.66 8.47 13.35
N VAL A 44 4.41 8.01 13.24
CA VAL A 44 3.56 8.17 12.04
C VAL A 44 3.37 9.64 11.64
N PHE A 45 3.43 10.56 12.61
CA PHE A 45 3.31 12.01 12.38
C PHE A 45 4.64 12.69 12.04
N TYR A 46 5.78 12.01 12.12
CA TYR A 46 7.07 12.62 11.77
C TYR A 46 7.12 12.95 10.28
N ASP A 47 7.60 14.15 9.94
CA ASP A 47 7.62 14.63 8.56
C ASP A 47 8.69 13.89 7.74
N LYS A 48 8.29 13.33 6.60
CA LYS A 48 9.19 12.55 5.75
C LYS A 48 10.33 13.41 5.19
N GLN A 49 10.09 14.69 4.91
CA GLN A 49 11.13 15.58 4.37
C GLN A 49 12.21 15.88 5.40
N ASP A 50 11.83 15.99 6.68
CA ASP A 50 12.80 16.14 7.77
C ASP A 50 13.56 14.84 8.01
N GLU A 51 12.89 13.69 7.93
CA GLU A 51 13.51 12.37 8.02
C GLU A 51 14.57 12.13 6.95
N MET A 52 14.29 12.53 5.71
CA MET A 52 15.24 12.43 4.59
C MET A 52 16.54 13.22 4.84
N ARG A 53 16.55 14.20 5.75
CA ARG A 53 17.74 14.99 6.10
C ARG A 53 18.58 14.36 7.22
N ILE A 54 18.12 13.27 7.85
CA ILE A 54 18.82 12.64 8.98
C ILE A 54 20.09 11.93 8.51
N CYS A 55 21.24 12.37 9.00
CA CYS A 55 22.53 11.73 8.72
C CYS A 55 23.06 10.88 9.89
N ASP A 56 22.36 10.85 11.03
CA ASP A 56 22.76 10.04 12.19
C ASP A 56 22.67 8.55 11.89
N MET A 57 23.80 7.84 12.06
CA MET A 57 23.89 6.42 11.71
C MET A 57 22.94 5.53 12.51
N LYS A 58 22.76 5.79 13.82
CA LYS A 58 21.90 4.93 14.66
C LYS A 58 20.44 5.11 14.29
N ILE A 59 20.01 6.34 14.00
CA ILE A 59 18.64 6.59 13.55
C ILE A 59 18.40 5.95 12.18
N LEU A 60 19.36 6.05 11.25
CA LEU A 60 19.26 5.39 9.94
C LEU A 60 19.17 3.87 10.07
N GLU A 61 19.89 3.25 11.00
CA GLU A 61 19.79 1.82 11.29
C GLU A 61 18.40 1.43 11.82
N LEU A 62 17.83 2.20 12.75
CA LEU A 62 16.49 1.97 13.27
C LEU A 62 15.42 2.10 12.17
N LEU A 63 15.50 3.15 11.35
CA LEU A 63 14.60 3.35 10.21
C LEU A 63 14.74 2.23 9.17
N TYR A 64 15.97 1.79 8.90
CA TYR A 64 16.24 0.69 7.99
C TYR A 64 15.65 -0.63 8.50
N GLU A 65 15.81 -0.96 9.79
CA GLU A 65 15.26 -2.19 10.36
C GLU A 65 13.73 -2.22 10.27
N GLU A 66 13.06 -1.09 10.55
CA GLU A 66 11.61 -0.98 10.36
C GLU A 66 11.21 -1.07 8.88
N ALA A 67 11.94 -0.41 7.97
CA ALA A 67 11.67 -0.49 6.53
C ALA A 67 11.85 -1.91 5.98
N LYS A 68 12.94 -2.59 6.38
CA LYS A 68 13.22 -3.99 6.05
C LYS A 68 12.09 -4.90 6.50
N TYR A 69 11.64 -4.76 7.74
CA TYR A 69 10.49 -5.51 8.25
C TYR A 69 9.24 -5.31 7.38
N ASN A 70 8.92 -4.05 7.02
CA ASN A 70 7.74 -3.76 6.19
C ASN A 70 7.86 -4.32 4.76
N ILE A 71 9.06 -4.34 4.16
CA ILE A 71 9.30 -5.00 2.87
C ILE A 71 9.08 -6.52 3.00
N LEU A 72 9.75 -7.18 3.95
CA LEU A 72 9.70 -8.64 4.11
C LEU A 72 8.28 -9.15 4.45
N LYS A 73 7.51 -8.38 5.23
CA LYS A 73 6.11 -8.70 5.53
C LYS A 73 5.13 -8.31 4.42
N GLY A 74 5.62 -7.78 3.29
CA GLY A 74 4.80 -7.37 2.15
C GLY A 74 3.86 -6.20 2.47
N ARG A 75 4.14 -5.43 3.53
CA ARG A 75 3.47 -4.16 3.84
C ARG A 75 3.92 -3.05 2.89
N TYR A 76 5.12 -3.20 2.34
CA TYR A 76 5.63 -2.40 1.23
C TYR A 76 5.70 -3.24 -0.06
N PRO A 77 4.60 -3.32 -0.84
CA PRO A 77 4.54 -3.99 -2.15
C PRO A 77 5.54 -3.48 -3.19
N CYS A 78 6.50 -4.30 -3.58
CA CYS A 78 7.51 -3.93 -4.57
C CYS A 78 7.53 -4.92 -5.75
N ASP A 79 8.01 -4.46 -6.90
CA ASP A 79 8.27 -5.37 -8.00
C ASP A 79 9.41 -6.32 -7.63
N ILE A 80 9.41 -7.53 -8.20
CA ILE A 80 10.40 -8.58 -7.85
C ILE A 80 11.84 -8.07 -8.08
N GLN A 81 12.07 -7.27 -9.13
CA GLN A 81 13.38 -6.72 -9.43
C GLN A 81 13.90 -5.78 -8.33
N ASP A 82 13.02 -4.94 -7.77
CA ASP A 82 13.37 -4.06 -6.66
C ASP A 82 13.61 -4.89 -5.39
N CYS A 83 12.79 -5.92 -5.13
CA CYS A 83 13.01 -6.85 -4.03
C CYS A 83 14.40 -7.50 -4.10
N ASP A 84 14.83 -7.95 -5.30
CA ASP A 84 16.15 -8.56 -5.49
C ASP A 84 17.27 -7.54 -5.16
N VAL A 85 17.14 -6.27 -5.57
CA VAL A 85 18.13 -5.21 -5.26
C VAL A 85 18.19 -4.95 -3.76
N LEU A 86 17.04 -4.79 -3.11
CA LEU A 86 16.96 -4.61 -1.65
C LEU A 86 17.53 -5.81 -0.89
N ALA A 87 17.33 -7.03 -1.37
CA ALA A 87 17.89 -8.24 -0.80
C ALA A 87 19.43 -8.26 -0.88
N GLY A 88 19.99 -7.79 -2.00
CA GLY A 88 21.44 -7.61 -2.15
C GLY A 88 22.02 -6.60 -1.14
N ILE A 89 21.34 -5.47 -0.94
CA ILE A 89 21.73 -4.47 0.07
C ILE A 89 21.66 -5.07 1.48
N GLN A 90 20.58 -5.78 1.81
CA GLN A 90 20.41 -6.47 3.10
C GLN A 90 21.54 -7.46 3.36
N ALA A 91 21.84 -8.34 2.38
CA ALA A 91 22.94 -9.29 2.48
C ALA A 91 24.29 -8.60 2.69
N ARG A 92 24.56 -7.49 1.99
CA ARG A 92 25.80 -6.70 2.17
C ARG A 92 25.90 -6.04 3.55
N LEU A 93 24.77 -5.60 4.11
CA LEU A 93 24.69 -4.97 5.43
C LEU A 93 24.88 -5.97 6.57
N GLU A 94 24.43 -7.21 6.39
CA GLU A 94 24.50 -8.28 7.40
C GLU A 94 25.80 -9.09 7.33
N LEU A 95 26.21 -9.49 6.12
CA LEU A 95 27.29 -10.45 5.90
C LEU A 95 28.64 -9.79 5.59
N GLY A 96 28.67 -8.47 5.38
CA GLY A 96 29.87 -7.77 4.94
C GLY A 96 30.15 -7.96 3.44
N PRO A 97 31.40 -7.77 2.97
CA PRO A 97 31.75 -7.93 1.57
C PRO A 97 31.53 -9.35 1.05
N PHE A 98 31.21 -9.48 -0.24
CA PHE A 98 31.03 -10.77 -0.88
C PHE A 98 32.30 -11.63 -0.80
N ASN A 99 32.13 -12.90 -0.40
CA ASN A 99 33.18 -13.91 -0.39
C ASN A 99 32.66 -15.15 -1.15
N PRO A 100 33.21 -15.47 -2.33
CA PRO A 100 32.70 -16.57 -3.16
C PRO A 100 32.85 -17.96 -2.52
N GLN A 101 33.72 -18.12 -1.52
CA GLN A 101 33.91 -19.40 -0.82
C GLN A 101 32.80 -19.69 0.19
N THR A 102 32.13 -18.65 0.70
CA THR A 102 31.12 -18.79 1.75
C THR A 102 29.71 -18.44 1.25
N HIS A 103 29.60 -17.41 0.41
CA HIS A 103 28.33 -16.87 -0.04
C HIS A 103 27.95 -17.48 -1.39
N THR A 104 27.25 -18.61 -1.36
CA THR A 104 26.78 -19.34 -2.54
C THR A 104 25.25 -19.32 -2.65
N ALA A 105 24.70 -19.78 -3.78
CA ALA A 105 23.26 -19.95 -3.93
C ALA A 105 22.71 -20.96 -2.88
N GLU A 106 23.50 -21.98 -2.54
CA GLU A 106 23.15 -22.93 -1.48
C GLU A 106 23.09 -22.27 -0.10
N PHE A 107 24.04 -21.36 0.21
CA PHE A 107 24.03 -20.60 1.46
C PHE A 107 22.71 -19.80 1.65
N PHE A 108 22.18 -19.21 0.58
CA PHE A 108 20.94 -18.42 0.63
C PHE A 108 19.67 -19.28 0.55
N ARG A 109 19.74 -20.54 0.11
CA ARG A 109 18.57 -21.40 -0.09
C ARG A 109 17.73 -21.57 1.19
N SER A 110 18.37 -21.73 2.34
CA SER A 110 17.68 -21.88 3.64
C SER A 110 17.29 -20.56 4.31
N LYS A 111 17.77 -19.42 3.80
CA LYS A 111 17.60 -18.08 4.40
C LYS A 111 16.83 -17.12 3.52
N ILE A 112 16.26 -17.60 2.42
CA ILE A 112 15.74 -16.72 1.37
C ILE A 112 14.62 -15.80 1.86
N THR A 113 13.81 -16.27 2.81
CA THR A 113 12.73 -15.52 3.45
C THR A 113 13.20 -14.43 4.42
N ASP A 114 14.48 -14.45 4.80
CA ASP A 114 15.09 -13.41 5.65
C ASP A 114 15.46 -12.16 4.82
N TYR A 115 15.58 -12.32 3.50
CA TYR A 115 16.01 -11.27 2.58
C TYR A 115 14.94 -10.85 1.57
N LEU A 116 14.00 -11.75 1.24
CA LEU A 116 12.94 -11.52 0.27
C LEU A 116 11.55 -11.75 0.87
N PRO A 117 10.54 -10.96 0.48
CA PRO A 117 9.16 -11.25 0.85
C PRO A 117 8.66 -12.53 0.18
N GLU A 118 7.67 -13.19 0.81
CA GLU A 118 7.19 -14.52 0.39
C GLU A 118 6.79 -14.58 -1.09
N TYR A 119 6.16 -13.52 -1.62
CA TYR A 119 5.75 -13.45 -3.01
C TYR A 119 6.92 -13.39 -4.00
N ALA A 120 8.08 -12.88 -3.59
CA ALA A 120 9.30 -12.80 -4.40
C ALA A 120 10.14 -14.09 -4.37
N CYS A 121 9.89 -14.96 -3.38
CA CYS A 121 10.51 -16.29 -3.28
C CYS A 121 9.91 -17.29 -4.28
N LYS A 122 8.65 -17.10 -4.69
CA LYS A 122 7.95 -18.05 -5.57
C LYS A 122 8.45 -17.95 -7.01
N ASN A 123 8.98 -19.04 -7.56
CA ASN A 123 9.30 -19.11 -8.98
C ASN A 123 8.00 -19.36 -9.76
N ARG A 124 7.31 -18.30 -10.19
CA ARG A 124 5.98 -18.35 -10.86
C ARG A 124 5.92 -19.19 -12.15
N TRP A 125 7.06 -19.72 -12.61
CA TRP A 125 7.21 -20.48 -13.85
C TRP A 125 7.85 -21.88 -13.66
N SER A 126 8.01 -22.35 -12.42
CA SER A 126 8.61 -23.69 -12.17
C SER A 126 7.85 -24.85 -12.83
N PHE A 127 6.56 -24.66 -13.18
CA PHE A 127 5.72 -25.68 -13.82
C PHE A 127 5.76 -25.66 -15.36
N LEU A 128 6.34 -24.64 -15.99
CA LEU A 128 6.52 -24.57 -17.44
C LEU A 128 8.02 -24.64 -17.73
N SER A 129 8.47 -25.79 -18.22
CA SER A 129 9.87 -26.15 -18.50
C SER A 129 10.51 -25.39 -19.67
N VAL A 130 10.18 -24.11 -19.85
CA VAL A 130 10.70 -23.25 -20.92
C VAL A 130 11.58 -22.18 -20.31
N SER A 131 12.90 -22.42 -20.33
CA SER A 131 13.96 -21.53 -19.84
C SER A 131 13.77 -21.08 -18.38
N ALA A 132 14.27 -21.89 -17.44
CA ALA A 132 14.18 -21.59 -16.02
C ALA A 132 14.90 -20.27 -15.71
N LYS A 133 14.14 -19.21 -15.46
CA LYS A 133 14.68 -17.98 -14.88
C LYS A 133 15.41 -18.33 -13.57
N PRO A 134 16.52 -17.63 -13.25
CA PRO A 134 17.28 -17.90 -12.04
C PRO A 134 16.37 -17.86 -10.80
N GLY A 135 16.54 -18.85 -9.93
CA GLY A 135 15.83 -18.96 -8.65
C GLY A 135 16.12 -17.75 -7.75
N PRO A 136 15.26 -17.48 -6.74
CA PRO A 136 15.41 -16.31 -5.86
C PRO A 136 16.79 -16.23 -5.20
N GLU A 137 17.38 -17.35 -4.82
CA GLU A 137 18.72 -17.43 -4.25
C GLU A 137 19.82 -16.97 -5.23
N HIS A 138 19.65 -17.27 -6.52
CA HIS A 138 20.58 -16.83 -7.56
C HIS A 138 20.41 -15.34 -7.87
N ARG A 139 19.17 -14.83 -7.87
CA ARG A 139 18.90 -13.40 -8.08
C ARG A 139 19.45 -12.55 -6.95
N LEU A 140 19.24 -12.97 -5.70
CA LEU A 140 19.82 -12.32 -4.52
C LEU A 140 21.35 -12.34 -4.60
N LEU A 141 21.95 -13.52 -4.83
CA LEU A 141 23.40 -13.68 -4.93
C LEU A 141 24.00 -12.76 -6.01
N ASP A 142 23.34 -12.64 -7.16
CA ASP A 142 23.77 -11.75 -8.23
C ASP A 142 23.76 -10.28 -7.80
N ARG A 143 22.73 -9.83 -7.08
CA ARG A 143 22.71 -8.46 -6.55
C ARG A 143 23.77 -8.24 -5.48
N TYR A 144 23.95 -9.20 -4.57
CA TYR A 144 24.93 -9.10 -3.49
C TYR A 144 26.37 -9.05 -4.02
N ARG A 145 26.76 -9.93 -4.94
CA ARG A 145 28.13 -9.99 -5.48
C ARG A 145 28.54 -8.74 -6.26
N ASN A 146 27.57 -8.04 -6.84
CA ASN A 146 27.80 -6.86 -7.67
C ASN A 146 27.96 -5.57 -6.85
N ILE A 147 27.78 -5.61 -5.53
CA ILE A 147 28.01 -4.44 -4.67
C ILE A 147 29.51 -4.27 -4.42
N PRO A 148 30.11 -3.10 -4.75
CA PRO A 148 31.54 -2.85 -4.56
C PRO A 148 31.98 -3.04 -3.11
N THR A 149 33.16 -3.63 -2.91
CA THR A 149 33.71 -3.95 -1.58
C THR A 149 33.93 -2.70 -0.73
N ASN A 150 34.31 -1.58 -1.34
CA ASN A 150 34.51 -0.27 -0.70
C ASN A 150 33.21 0.48 -0.35
N THR A 151 32.04 -0.06 -0.68
CA THR A 151 30.76 0.59 -0.34
C THR A 151 30.58 0.64 1.17
N VAL A 152 30.50 1.86 1.72
CA VAL A 152 30.34 2.07 3.16
C VAL A 152 28.90 1.84 3.61
N ARG A 153 28.74 1.41 4.86
CA ARG A 153 27.43 1.09 5.47
C ARG A 153 26.40 2.21 5.36
N TYR A 154 26.82 3.47 5.57
CA TYR A 154 25.97 4.64 5.42
C TYR A 154 25.30 4.71 4.03
N LYS A 155 26.06 4.49 2.96
CA LYS A 155 25.54 4.52 1.58
C LYS A 155 24.50 3.43 1.34
N LEU A 156 24.72 2.24 1.90
CA LEU A 156 23.79 1.11 1.80
C LEU A 156 22.47 1.38 2.52
N LEU A 157 22.55 1.87 3.77
CA LEU A 157 21.36 2.26 4.55
C LEU A 157 20.58 3.36 3.84
N ARG A 158 21.27 4.40 3.36
CA ARG A 158 20.66 5.50 2.61
C ARG A 158 19.98 5.03 1.33
N LYS A 159 20.64 4.20 0.51
CA LYS A 159 20.04 3.69 -0.74
C LYS A 159 18.80 2.83 -0.49
N TYR A 160 18.81 2.01 0.57
CA TYR A 160 17.63 1.25 0.98
C TYR A 160 16.47 2.19 1.36
N LEU A 161 16.76 3.18 2.20
CA LEU A 161 15.77 4.15 2.68
C LEU A 161 15.27 5.08 1.57
N GLU A 162 16.12 5.52 0.64
CA GLU A 162 15.75 6.31 -0.53
C GLU A 162 14.72 5.60 -1.40
N PHE A 163 14.89 4.29 -1.63
CA PHE A 163 13.87 3.49 -2.28
C PHE A 163 12.56 3.50 -1.48
N CYS A 164 12.64 3.20 -0.18
CA CYS A 164 11.45 3.16 0.67
C CYS A 164 10.73 4.51 0.76
N TRP A 165 11.44 5.63 0.85
CA TRP A 165 10.87 6.99 0.90
C TRP A 165 10.12 7.38 -0.38
N ALA A 166 10.47 6.76 -1.52
CA ALA A 166 9.75 6.95 -2.78
C ALA A 166 8.41 6.19 -2.82
N LEU A 167 8.17 5.26 -1.89
CA LEU A 167 6.92 4.52 -1.81
C LEU A 167 5.83 5.40 -1.15
N PRO A 168 4.63 5.52 -1.76
CA PRO A 168 3.59 6.41 -1.25
C PRO A 168 3.08 5.97 0.14
N TYR A 169 3.16 4.67 0.44
CA TYR A 169 2.70 4.08 1.70
C TYR A 169 3.82 3.95 2.75
N TYR A 170 5.00 4.52 2.53
CA TYR A 170 6.08 4.55 3.51
C TYR A 170 5.66 5.24 4.81
N GLY A 171 6.11 4.72 5.95
CA GLY A 171 5.80 5.27 7.27
C GLY A 171 4.32 5.19 7.68
N SER A 172 3.51 4.37 7.00
CA SER A 172 2.10 4.17 7.33
C SER A 172 1.89 3.42 8.65
N ALA A 173 0.87 3.83 9.39
CA ALA A 173 0.18 2.93 10.30
C ALA A 173 -0.68 1.97 9.46
N PHE A 174 -0.66 0.69 9.80
CA PHE A 174 -1.34 -0.35 9.04
C PHE A 174 -2.49 -0.96 9.84
N PHE A 175 -3.65 -1.08 9.19
CA PHE A 175 -4.87 -1.66 9.74
C PHE A 175 -5.33 -2.82 8.87
N HIS A 176 -6.07 -3.74 9.47
CA HIS A 176 -6.70 -4.85 8.76
C HIS A 176 -8.14 -4.50 8.43
N GLY A 177 -8.58 -4.88 7.24
CA GLY A 177 -9.97 -4.74 6.85
C GLY A 177 -10.34 -5.66 5.71
N GLN A 178 -11.58 -5.50 5.27
CA GLN A 178 -12.16 -6.26 4.18
C GLN A 178 -12.89 -5.33 3.23
N ILE A 179 -12.86 -5.67 1.95
CA ILE A 179 -13.61 -4.99 0.90
C ILE A 179 -14.39 -6.01 0.09
N GLU A 180 -15.56 -5.62 -0.39
CA GLU A 180 -16.38 -6.47 -1.23
C GLU A 180 -15.66 -6.76 -2.56
N LYS A 181 -15.73 -8.02 -3.02
CA LYS A 181 -15.22 -8.40 -4.34
C LYS A 181 -16.21 -8.00 -5.44
N PRO A 182 -15.74 -7.55 -6.61
CA PRO A 182 -16.62 -7.33 -7.75
C PRO A 182 -17.23 -8.67 -8.19
N ALA A 183 -18.52 -8.88 -7.92
CA ALA A 183 -19.21 -10.11 -8.28
C ALA A 183 -19.47 -10.20 -9.79
N LYS A 184 -19.17 -11.36 -10.41
CA LYS A 184 -19.44 -11.62 -11.84
C LYS A 184 -20.08 -12.99 -12.04
N GLY A 185 -21.18 -13.04 -12.80
CA GLY A 185 -21.76 -14.29 -13.31
C GLY A 185 -22.19 -15.28 -12.22
N LEU A 186 -21.97 -16.57 -12.46
CA LEU A 186 -22.35 -17.67 -11.54
C LEU A 186 -21.62 -17.62 -10.18
N ALA A 187 -20.57 -16.78 -10.03
CA ALA A 187 -19.88 -16.56 -8.76
C ALA A 187 -20.72 -15.78 -7.73
N LEU A 188 -21.90 -15.26 -8.10
CA LEU A 188 -22.91 -14.76 -7.17
C LEU A 188 -23.57 -15.90 -6.35
N LEU A 189 -23.49 -17.15 -6.83
CA LEU A 189 -24.11 -18.32 -6.19
C LEU A 189 -23.12 -19.12 -5.33
N LEU A 190 -21.84 -18.78 -5.39
CA LEU A 190 -20.77 -19.41 -4.61
C LEU A 190 -20.21 -18.37 -3.66
N ASP A 191 -20.27 -18.69 -2.37
CA ASP A 191 -19.78 -17.95 -1.20
C ASP A 191 -19.10 -16.59 -1.47
N HIS A 192 -19.79 -15.51 -1.10
CA HIS A 192 -19.33 -14.12 -1.20
C HIS A 192 -18.20 -13.85 -0.20
N HIS A 193 -17.01 -14.37 -0.44
CA HIS A 193 -15.89 -14.06 0.43
C HIS A 193 -15.34 -12.67 0.10
N ASP A 194 -15.48 -11.74 1.03
CA ASP A 194 -14.80 -10.46 0.98
C ASP A 194 -13.28 -10.63 0.80
N LYS A 195 -12.66 -9.63 0.20
CA LYS A 195 -11.21 -9.59 0.04
C LYS A 195 -10.60 -8.95 1.29
N LYS A 196 -9.76 -9.73 1.99
CA LYS A 196 -8.89 -9.21 3.07
C LYS A 196 -7.88 -8.22 2.48
N VAL A 197 -7.78 -7.04 3.08
CA VAL A 197 -6.86 -5.98 2.68
C VAL A 197 -6.10 -5.43 3.88
N LEU A 198 -4.93 -4.87 3.59
CA LEU A 198 -4.16 -4.06 4.51
C LEU A 198 -4.34 -2.58 4.13
N ILE A 199 -4.72 -1.76 5.10
CA ILE A 199 -4.95 -0.33 4.93
C ILE A 199 -3.77 0.42 5.53
N GLY A 200 -2.95 1.05 4.69
CA GLY A 200 -1.90 1.98 5.11
C GLY A 200 -2.42 3.40 5.19
N ILE A 201 -2.17 4.09 6.30
CA ILE A 201 -2.49 5.51 6.48
C ILE A 201 -1.23 6.22 6.98
N ASN A 202 -0.79 7.24 6.24
CA ASN A 202 0.32 8.12 6.61
C ASN A 202 -0.05 9.58 6.33
N ARG A 203 0.93 10.49 6.41
CA ARG A 203 0.73 11.92 6.12
C ARG A 203 0.34 12.20 4.66
N GLU A 204 0.66 11.32 3.72
CA GLU A 204 0.34 11.51 2.30
C GLU A 204 -1.12 11.16 1.98
N GLY A 205 -1.62 10.06 2.55
CA GLY A 205 -3.00 9.64 2.28
C GLY A 205 -3.35 8.26 2.79
N VAL A 206 -4.24 7.60 2.04
CA VAL A 206 -4.75 6.25 2.31
C VAL A 206 -4.36 5.30 1.18
N HIS A 207 -3.88 4.13 1.57
CA HIS A 207 -3.33 3.12 0.67
C HIS A 207 -3.98 1.76 0.96
N ILE A 208 -4.52 1.12 -0.07
CA ILE A 208 -5.16 -0.19 0.03
C ILE A 208 -4.26 -1.22 -0.63
N ILE A 209 -3.87 -2.24 0.12
CA ILE A 209 -2.97 -3.29 -0.31
C ILE A 209 -3.71 -4.62 -0.22
N ASP A 210 -3.63 -5.42 -1.28
CA ASP A 210 -4.13 -6.78 -1.27
C ASP A 210 -3.29 -7.64 -0.32
N ALA A 211 -3.91 -8.22 0.71
CA ALA A 211 -3.18 -8.95 1.74
C ALA A 211 -2.61 -10.29 1.23
N ALA A 212 -3.19 -10.88 0.18
CA ALA A 212 -2.73 -12.16 -0.36
C ALA A 212 -1.71 -11.96 -1.49
N ASP A 213 -1.98 -11.02 -2.38
CA ASP A 213 -1.10 -10.76 -3.54
C ASP A 213 0.03 -9.76 -3.21
N HIS A 214 0.03 -9.17 -2.01
CA HIS A 214 0.96 -8.12 -1.58
C HIS A 214 1.14 -7.03 -2.65
N CYS A 215 0.03 -6.50 -3.15
CA CYS A 215 0.05 -5.52 -4.23
C CYS A 215 -0.82 -4.32 -3.90
N LEU A 216 -0.32 -3.12 -4.23
CA LEU A 216 -1.07 -1.89 -4.07
C LEU A 216 -2.29 -1.87 -5.00
N LEU A 217 -3.50 -1.76 -4.45
CA LEU A 217 -4.78 -1.68 -5.17
C LEU A 217 -5.21 -0.23 -5.40
N LEU A 218 -5.01 0.64 -4.41
CA LEU A 218 -5.36 2.06 -4.43
C LEU A 218 -4.35 2.83 -3.58
N SER A 219 -3.95 4.01 -4.04
CA SER A 219 -3.20 5.00 -3.26
C SER A 219 -3.78 6.37 -3.55
N MET A 220 -4.28 7.06 -2.52
CA MET A 220 -5.03 8.30 -2.71
C MET A 220 -4.61 9.33 -1.66
N LYS A 221 -4.23 10.53 -2.13
CA LYS A 221 -3.90 11.66 -1.27
C LYS A 221 -5.14 12.22 -0.60
N PHE A 222 -5.01 12.77 0.61
CA PHE A 222 -6.14 13.34 1.35
C PHE A 222 -6.88 14.46 0.60
N ARG A 223 -6.18 15.24 -0.24
CA ARG A 223 -6.81 16.29 -1.07
C ARG A 223 -7.74 15.75 -2.16
N ASN A 224 -7.59 14.47 -2.54
CA ASN A 224 -8.29 13.82 -3.64
C ASN A 224 -9.34 12.80 -3.17
N LEU A 225 -9.51 12.67 -1.86
CA LEU A 225 -10.54 11.82 -1.27
C LEU A 225 -11.39 12.58 -0.25
N SER A 226 -12.57 12.04 -0.01
CA SER A 226 -13.39 12.32 1.17
C SER A 226 -13.63 10.98 1.87
N TRP A 227 -13.82 11.03 3.19
CA TRP A 227 -14.10 9.83 3.96
C TRP A 227 -15.25 10.08 4.93
N ASP A 228 -15.89 8.99 5.34
CA ASP A 228 -16.85 8.98 6.44
C ASP A 228 -16.73 7.67 7.21
N TYR A 229 -17.12 7.73 8.47
CA TYR A 229 -17.07 6.62 9.39
C TYR A 229 -18.48 6.28 9.86
N ALA A 230 -18.90 5.05 9.60
CA ALA A 230 -20.14 4.52 10.14
C ALA A 230 -19.83 3.50 11.23
N SER A 231 -20.37 3.77 12.42
CA SER A 231 -20.49 2.79 13.49
C SER A 231 -21.94 2.32 13.55
N PHE A 232 -22.17 1.03 13.39
CA PHE A 232 -23.51 0.47 13.55
C PHE A 232 -23.77 0.25 15.04
N LYS A 233 -24.78 0.93 15.59
CA LYS A 233 -25.20 0.75 16.98
C LYS A 233 -25.84 -0.63 17.12
N GLN A 234 -25.06 -1.59 17.62
CA GLN A 234 -25.40 -2.73 18.50
C GLN A 234 -26.71 -3.54 18.34
N GLU A 235 -27.51 -3.39 17.28
CA GLU A 235 -28.68 -4.23 17.04
C GLU A 235 -28.35 -5.49 16.20
N ASN A 236 -27.22 -5.47 15.48
CA ASN A 236 -26.70 -6.64 14.80
C ASN A 236 -25.18 -6.80 15.07
N PRO A 237 -24.77 -7.79 15.88
CA PRO A 237 -23.34 -8.06 16.15
C PRO A 237 -22.53 -8.45 14.90
N ASP A 238 -23.20 -8.81 13.80
CA ASP A 238 -22.57 -9.12 12.50
C ASP A 238 -22.33 -7.86 11.63
N CYS A 239 -22.73 -6.66 12.07
CA CYS A 239 -22.48 -5.41 11.34
C CYS A 239 -21.16 -4.76 11.76
N LEU A 240 -20.12 -4.94 10.96
CA LEU A 240 -18.81 -4.32 11.20
C LEU A 240 -18.82 -2.80 10.97
N PRO A 241 -18.12 -2.01 11.81
CA PRO A 241 -17.86 -0.61 11.52
C PRO A 241 -17.18 -0.45 10.15
N CYS A 242 -17.54 0.62 9.46
CA CYS A 242 -17.10 0.87 8.09
C CYS A 242 -16.38 2.20 7.98
N LEU A 243 -15.31 2.20 7.17
CA LEU A 243 -14.72 3.42 6.62
C LEU A 243 -15.12 3.51 5.14
N PHE A 244 -15.76 4.62 4.78
CA PHE A 244 -16.10 4.93 3.40
C PHE A 244 -15.03 5.85 2.83
N ILE A 245 -14.56 5.55 1.63
CA ILE A 245 -13.60 6.40 0.90
C ILE A 245 -14.19 6.72 -0.45
N GLN A 246 -14.47 8.00 -0.67
CA GLN A 246 -14.95 8.52 -1.94
C GLN A 246 -13.84 9.32 -2.63
N PHE A 247 -13.61 9.04 -3.91
CA PHE A 247 -12.54 9.69 -4.68
C PHE A 247 -12.92 9.83 -6.16
N LYS A 248 -12.22 10.69 -6.88
CA LYS A 248 -12.34 10.80 -8.34
C LYS A 248 -11.15 10.11 -8.99
N ILE A 249 -11.36 9.54 -10.18
CA ILE A 249 -10.27 8.96 -10.99
C ILE A 249 -9.69 10.08 -11.87
N PRO A 250 -8.43 10.50 -11.66
CA PRO A 250 -7.81 11.53 -12.50
C PRO A 250 -7.77 11.10 -13.97
N GLY A 251 -8.11 12.00 -14.88
CA GLY A 251 -8.04 11.75 -16.34
C GLY A 251 -9.26 11.04 -16.96
N GLN A 252 -10.24 10.58 -16.17
CA GLN A 252 -11.53 10.17 -16.74
C GLN A 252 -12.32 11.39 -17.24
N ARG A 253 -12.93 11.28 -18.42
CA ARG A 253 -13.72 12.37 -19.04
C ARG A 253 -14.99 12.72 -18.25
N GLY A 254 -15.48 11.83 -17.41
CA GLY A 254 -16.60 12.08 -16.51
C GLY A 254 -16.13 12.64 -15.17
N ARG A 255 -16.89 13.55 -14.57
CA ARG A 255 -16.63 14.04 -13.21
C ARG A 255 -17.19 13.11 -12.12
N ASP A 256 -17.46 11.87 -12.49
CA ASP A 256 -17.98 10.83 -11.61
C ASP A 256 -17.00 10.54 -10.47
N SER A 257 -17.54 10.24 -9.30
CA SER A 257 -16.75 9.73 -8.18
C SER A 257 -16.98 8.23 -7.98
N LYS A 258 -16.02 7.59 -7.34
CA LYS A 258 -16.08 6.21 -6.88
C LYS A 258 -16.17 6.20 -5.36
N LEU A 259 -17.02 5.36 -4.83
CA LEU A 259 -17.14 5.06 -3.41
C LEU A 259 -16.63 3.64 -3.15
N MET A 260 -15.73 3.51 -2.19
CA MET A 260 -15.24 2.23 -1.69
C MET A 260 -15.63 2.10 -0.21
N GLN A 261 -16.15 0.94 0.16
CA GLN A 261 -16.48 0.60 1.54
C GLN A 261 -15.43 -0.37 2.09
N ILE A 262 -14.91 -0.06 3.28
CA ILE A 262 -13.93 -0.88 4.00
C ILE A 262 -14.54 -1.30 5.33
N PHE A 263 -14.72 -2.59 5.54
CA PHE A 263 -15.20 -3.18 6.78
C PHE A 263 -14.01 -3.45 7.71
N SER A 264 -14.06 -2.95 8.95
CA SER A 264 -12.99 -3.19 9.94
C SER A 264 -13.42 -2.83 11.36
N HIS A 265 -13.07 -3.68 12.33
CA HIS A 265 -13.15 -3.33 13.76
C HIS A 265 -12.28 -2.12 14.14
N GLN A 266 -11.26 -1.81 13.32
CA GLN A 266 -10.33 -0.71 13.53
C GLN A 266 -10.76 0.58 12.82
N ALA A 267 -11.95 0.61 12.20
CA ALA A 267 -12.40 1.78 11.40
C ALA A 267 -12.48 3.08 12.21
N ASN A 268 -12.81 3.03 13.50
CA ASN A 268 -12.76 4.21 14.36
C ASN A 268 -11.34 4.79 14.48
N MET A 269 -10.33 3.92 14.65
CA MET A 269 -8.93 4.34 14.73
C MET A 269 -8.46 4.95 13.41
N MET A 270 -8.90 4.36 12.29
CA MET A 270 -8.64 4.90 10.95
C MET A 270 -9.23 6.30 10.78
N ASP A 271 -10.51 6.50 11.15
CA ASP A 271 -11.16 7.81 11.13
C ASP A 271 -10.40 8.87 11.92
N LYS A 272 -10.00 8.56 13.16
CA LYS A 272 -9.27 9.49 14.01
C LYS A 272 -7.90 9.83 13.46
N LEU A 273 -7.18 8.85 12.91
CA LEU A 273 -5.87 9.08 12.31
C LEU A 273 -5.97 9.95 11.06
N ILE A 274 -6.92 9.65 10.15
CA ILE A 274 -7.16 10.46 8.95
C ILE A 274 -7.55 11.89 9.34
N SER A 275 -8.50 12.03 10.27
CA SER A 275 -8.95 13.34 10.78
C SER A 275 -7.78 14.17 11.29
N LYS A 276 -6.87 13.55 12.07
CA LYS A 276 -5.70 14.22 12.62
C LYS A 276 -4.72 14.68 11.53
N PHE A 277 -4.43 13.83 10.55
CA PHE A 277 -3.57 14.22 9.43
C PHE A 277 -4.16 15.37 8.62
N VAL A 278 -5.46 15.30 8.31
CA VAL A 278 -6.14 16.33 7.53
C VAL A 278 -6.22 17.66 8.29
N GLU A 279 -6.44 17.62 9.60
CA GLU A 279 -6.37 18.82 10.46
C GLU A 279 -5.00 19.49 10.38
N GLU A 280 -3.90 18.73 10.57
CA GLU A 280 -2.54 19.27 10.50
C GLU A 280 -2.19 19.79 9.11
N LEU A 281 -2.62 19.10 8.05
CA LEU A 281 -2.32 19.50 6.69
C LEU A 281 -3.04 20.80 6.32
N LYS A 282 -4.30 20.99 6.75
CA LYS A 282 -5.05 22.23 6.51
C LYS A 282 -4.41 23.47 7.15
N GLN A 283 -3.56 23.30 8.16
CA GLN A 283 -2.82 24.40 8.79
C GLN A 283 -1.59 24.80 7.97
N ARG A 284 -1.15 24.00 6.99
CA ARG A 284 0.01 24.28 6.14
C ARG A 284 -0.42 25.16 4.95
N PRO A 285 0.31 26.24 4.63
CA PRO A 285 0.02 27.09 3.46
C PRO A 285 -0.03 26.32 2.14
N SER A 286 0.79 25.26 2.04
CA SER A 286 0.90 24.39 0.87
C SER A 286 -0.30 23.49 0.60
N TRP A 287 -1.26 23.37 1.53
CA TRP A 287 -2.45 22.54 1.32
C TRP A 287 -3.30 22.99 0.12
N CYS A 288 -3.24 24.29 -0.19
CA CYS A 288 -3.94 24.88 -1.34
C CYS A 288 -3.12 24.86 -2.64
N GLU A 289 -1.84 24.45 -2.58
CA GLU A 289 -0.95 24.40 -3.73
C GLU A 289 -0.81 22.97 -4.22
N ASP A 290 -0.89 22.77 -5.54
CA ASP A 290 -0.49 21.51 -6.17
C ASP A 290 1.03 21.41 -6.17
N GLN A 291 1.61 21.16 -4.99
CA GLN A 291 3.01 20.79 -4.93
C GLN A 291 3.15 19.43 -5.62
N VAL A 292 3.85 19.45 -6.75
CA VAL A 292 4.47 18.25 -7.29
C VAL A 292 5.44 17.83 -6.19
N ASP A 293 5.30 16.60 -5.67
CA ASP A 293 6.33 16.01 -4.84
C ASP A 293 7.57 15.91 -5.71
N ASN A 294 8.36 16.99 -5.74
CA ASN A 294 9.67 17.01 -6.36
C ASN A 294 10.53 16.15 -5.44
N PHE A 295 10.43 14.84 -5.62
CA PHE A 295 11.49 13.92 -5.28
C PHE A 295 12.68 14.35 -6.14
N ILE A 296 13.42 15.33 -5.66
CA ILE A 296 14.77 15.57 -6.12
C ILE A 296 15.54 14.43 -5.47
N SER A 297 15.58 13.28 -6.15
CA SER A 297 16.74 12.42 -6.01
C SER A 297 17.92 13.32 -6.30
N ILE A 298 18.67 13.68 -5.26
CA ILE A 298 19.98 14.30 -5.46
C ILE A 298 20.73 13.25 -6.28
N PRO A 299 21.05 13.51 -7.57
CA PRO A 299 21.79 12.54 -8.36
C PRO A 299 23.14 12.40 -7.65
N HIS A 300 23.32 11.28 -6.97
CA HIS A 300 24.63 10.93 -6.46
C HIS A 300 25.34 10.25 -7.64
N GLU A 301 26.57 10.66 -7.92
CA GLU A 301 27.39 10.14 -9.04
C GLU A 301 27.52 8.59 -9.02
N ASP A 302 27.14 7.94 -7.92
CA ASP A 302 27.15 6.48 -7.69
C ASP A 302 25.84 5.74 -8.08
N ASP A 303 24.83 6.39 -8.67
CA ASP A 303 23.54 5.75 -9.02
C ASP A 303 23.69 4.57 -10.01
N ASP A 304 24.80 4.47 -10.73
CA ASP A 304 25.13 3.33 -11.61
C ASP A 304 25.31 2.00 -10.84
N VAL A 305 25.60 2.04 -9.53
CA VAL A 305 25.85 0.84 -8.70
C VAL A 305 24.55 0.16 -8.27
N PHE A 306 23.46 0.91 -8.13
CA PHE A 306 22.18 0.41 -7.64
C PHE A 306 21.07 0.83 -8.61
N PRO A 307 20.66 -0.02 -9.58
CA PRO A 307 19.62 0.30 -10.55
C PRO A 307 18.24 0.25 -9.88
N ILE A 308 17.95 1.24 -9.02
CA ILE A 308 16.69 1.39 -8.31
C ILE A 308 15.76 2.24 -9.17
N THR A 309 14.61 1.71 -9.57
CA THR A 309 13.66 2.45 -10.42
C THR A 309 12.69 3.26 -9.56
N THR A 310 13.15 4.36 -8.96
CA THR A 310 12.30 5.25 -8.12
C THR A 310 11.24 6.01 -8.94
N LYS A 311 11.49 6.23 -10.24
CA LYS A 311 10.63 7.04 -11.14
C LYS A 311 9.20 6.50 -11.31
N ARG A 312 8.92 5.26 -10.94
CA ARG A 312 7.59 4.65 -11.13
C ARG A 312 6.62 4.83 -9.95
N LEU A 313 7.10 5.35 -8.81
CA LEU A 313 6.41 5.25 -7.53
C LEU A 313 5.90 6.60 -6.97
N SER A 314 6.35 7.74 -7.52
CA SER A 314 6.09 9.08 -6.97
C SER A 314 4.81 9.79 -7.45
N SER A 315 4.10 9.20 -8.43
CA SER A 315 2.80 9.71 -8.86
C SER A 315 1.69 8.93 -8.17
N GLU A 316 0.52 9.53 -7.95
CA GLU A 316 -0.68 8.85 -7.45
C GLU A 316 -0.81 7.49 -8.14
N ALA A 317 -0.43 6.42 -7.43
CA ALA A 317 -0.29 5.10 -8.03
C ALA A 317 -1.68 4.45 -8.10
N TYR A 318 -2.53 4.98 -8.99
CA TYR A 318 -3.71 4.28 -9.46
C TYR A 318 -3.30 3.42 -10.64
N LEU A 319 -3.60 2.13 -10.56
CA LEU A 319 -3.51 1.25 -11.71
C LEU A 319 -4.95 0.95 -12.10
N GLU A 320 -5.43 1.54 -13.20
CA GLU A 320 -6.80 1.35 -13.68
C GLU A 320 -7.18 -0.14 -13.76
N GLU A 321 -6.22 -0.99 -14.12
CA GLU A 321 -6.38 -2.44 -14.10
C GLU A 321 -6.68 -3.00 -12.70
N LYS A 322 -6.03 -2.48 -11.67
CA LYS A 322 -6.22 -2.90 -10.28
C LYS A 322 -7.50 -2.35 -9.67
N LEU A 323 -7.99 -1.19 -10.10
CA LEU A 323 -9.31 -0.69 -9.68
C LEU A 323 -10.45 -1.63 -10.09
N LYS A 324 -10.30 -2.36 -11.21
CA LYS A 324 -11.26 -3.41 -11.62
C LYS A 324 -11.34 -4.58 -10.63
N ARG A 325 -10.42 -4.66 -9.67
CA ARG A 325 -10.39 -5.67 -8.60
C ARG A 325 -11.12 -5.22 -7.33
N LEU A 326 -11.65 -3.99 -7.31
CA LEU A 326 -12.39 -3.39 -6.21
C LEU A 326 -13.88 -3.37 -6.57
N SER A 327 -14.77 -3.61 -5.59
CA SER A 327 -16.18 -3.22 -5.70
C SER A 327 -16.27 -1.71 -5.45
N LEU A 328 -16.72 -0.96 -6.47
CA LEU A 328 -16.80 0.50 -6.42
C LEU A 328 -18.17 0.97 -6.89
N THR A 329 -18.89 1.70 -6.04
CA THR A 329 -20.13 2.38 -6.45
C THR A 329 -19.76 3.67 -7.18
N THR A 330 -20.36 3.91 -8.35
CA THR A 330 -20.10 5.12 -9.14
C THR A 330 -21.19 6.14 -8.92
N PHE A 331 -20.84 7.38 -8.65
CA PHE A 331 -21.77 8.51 -8.51
C PHE A 331 -21.50 9.54 -9.59
N ASN A 332 -22.57 10.10 -10.18
CA ASN A 332 -22.45 11.18 -11.16
C ASN A 332 -22.22 12.54 -10.48
N GLU A 333 -22.10 13.60 -11.29
CA GLU A 333 -21.95 14.98 -10.80
C GLU A 333 -23.05 15.45 -9.84
N SER A 334 -24.27 14.93 -10.00
CA SER A 334 -25.41 15.24 -9.14
C SER A 334 -25.45 14.41 -7.85
N GLY A 335 -24.43 13.61 -7.56
CA GLY A 335 -24.38 12.74 -6.38
C GLY A 335 -25.33 11.55 -6.44
N LYS A 336 -25.86 11.22 -7.63
CA LYS A 336 -26.74 10.05 -7.81
C LYS A 336 -25.93 8.83 -8.22
N PRO A 337 -26.23 7.64 -7.69
CA PRO A 337 -25.57 6.42 -8.11
C PRO A 337 -25.86 6.19 -9.59
N VAL A 338 -24.79 6.06 -10.38
CA VAL A 338 -24.88 5.64 -11.77
C VAL A 338 -25.19 4.14 -11.73
N GLN A 339 -26.46 3.78 -11.97
CA GLN A 339 -26.78 2.40 -12.28
C GLN A 339 -25.90 1.99 -13.46
N ALA A 340 -25.06 0.98 -13.27
CA ALA A 340 -24.32 0.39 -14.38
C ALA A 340 -25.35 0.05 -15.45
N SER A 341 -25.28 0.74 -16.60
CA SER A 341 -26.12 0.46 -17.75
C SER A 341 -26.05 -1.03 -18.06
N ARG A 342 -27.07 -1.77 -17.62
CA ARG A 342 -27.35 -3.13 -18.07
C ARG A 342 -27.80 -3.00 -19.52
N SER A 343 -26.86 -2.90 -20.46
CA SER A 343 -27.18 -3.08 -21.87
C SER A 343 -27.43 -4.55 -22.14
N TRP A 344 -28.60 -5.05 -21.75
CA TRP A 344 -29.16 -6.28 -22.28
C TRP A 344 -30.09 -5.88 -23.42
N SER A 345 -29.53 -5.69 -24.61
CA SER A 345 -30.32 -5.74 -25.83
C SER A 345 -30.39 -7.19 -26.27
N PHE A 346 -31.40 -7.92 -25.79
CA PHE A 346 -31.87 -9.10 -26.51
C PHE A 346 -32.52 -8.60 -27.80
N LYS A 347 -31.87 -8.81 -28.94
CA LYS A 347 -32.58 -8.77 -30.22
C LYS A 347 -33.51 -9.98 -30.25
N LYS A 348 -34.79 -9.70 -30.51
CA LYS A 348 -35.82 -10.71 -30.78
C LYS A 348 -35.46 -11.56 -31.99
#